data_AF-A0A261BXR0-F1
#
_entry.id   AF-A0A261BXR0-F1
#
_cell.length_a   1.000
_cell.length_b   1.000
_cell.length_c   1.000
_cell.angle_alpha   90.00
_cell.angle_beta   90.00
_cell.angle_gamma   90.00
#
_symmetry.space_group_name_H-M   'P 1'
#
loop_
_entity.id
_entity.type
_entity.pdbx_description
1 polymer ?
#
loop_
_entity_poly.entity_id
_entity_poly.type
_entity_poly.pdbx_seq_one_letter_code
_entity_poly.pdbx_strand_id
1 'polypeptide(L)'
;MSFSSKRRNRWELEEKKHLPSLTIELITVNLAVEEHGFKIVANEEYHLYYYQRMDPHHADQINIAEDVLVNVVDIFYAEEEEVEEENMNVN
;
A
#
# COMPACT_ATOMS: atom_id res chain seq x y z
N MET A 1 -9.55 -1.67 -11.29
CA MET A 1 -8.56 -2.54 -10.64
C MET A 1 -9.27 -3.44 -9.64
N SER A 2 -8.68 -4.59 -9.35
CA SER A 2 -9.21 -5.59 -8.43
C SER A 2 -8.20 -5.86 -7.33
N PHE A 3 -8.66 -5.90 -6.08
CA PHE A 3 -7.82 -6.11 -4.90
C PHE A 3 -8.30 -7.34 -4.15
N SER A 4 -7.36 -8.16 -3.71
CA SER A 4 -7.65 -9.42 -3.04
C SER A 4 -6.44 -9.85 -2.23
N SER A 5 -6.68 -10.68 -1.22
CA SER A 5 -5.64 -11.36 -0.46
C SER A 5 -5.70 -12.86 -0.78
N LYS A 6 -4.54 -13.49 -0.93
CA LYS A 6 -4.43 -14.95 -1.09
C LYS A 6 -3.91 -15.58 0.20
N ARG A 7 -4.70 -16.45 0.82
CA ARG A 7 -4.31 -17.18 2.04
C ARG A 7 -4.46 -18.67 1.83
N ARG A 8 -3.43 -19.44 2.20
CA ARG A 8 -3.42 -20.91 2.07
C ARG A 8 -3.88 -21.37 0.67
N ASN A 9 -3.34 -20.74 -0.37
CA ASN A 9 -3.67 -20.97 -1.78
C ASN A 9 -5.11 -20.71 -2.21
N ARG A 10 -5.88 -19.92 -1.44
CA ARG A 10 -7.23 -19.51 -1.82
C ARG A 10 -7.32 -17.98 -1.89
N TRP A 11 -8.00 -17.49 -2.91
CA TRP A 11 -8.36 -16.09 -3.03
C TRP A 11 -9.52 -15.77 -2.10
N GLU A 12 -9.41 -14.66 -1.41
CA GLU A 12 -10.52 -14.08 -0.67
C GLU A 12 -11.38 -13.19 -1.57
N LEU A 13 -12.42 -12.59 -0.97
CA LEU A 13 -13.35 -11.71 -1.68
C LEU A 13 -12.61 -10.58 -2.39
N GLU A 14 -12.91 -10.42 -3.67
CA GLU A 14 -12.35 -9.40 -4.54
C GLU A 14 -13.05 -8.05 -4.31
N GLU A 15 -12.26 -7.02 -4.08
CA GLU A 15 -12.72 -5.63 -4.01
C GLU A 15 -12.45 -4.96 -5.37
N LYS A 16 -13.52 -4.51 -6.03
CA LYS A 16 -13.44 -3.86 -7.34
C LYS A 16 -13.53 -2.35 -7.17
N LYS A 17 -12.56 -1.63 -7.72
CA LYS A 17 -12.57 -0.17 -7.80
C LYS A 17 -12.34 0.30 -9.22
N HIS A 18 -13.08 1.35 -9.59
CA HIS A 18 -12.93 1.99 -10.88
C HIS A 18 -11.59 2.73 -10.91
N LEU A 19 -10.72 2.38 -11.86
CA LEU A 19 -9.51 3.16 -12.13
C LEU A 19 -9.90 4.44 -12.86
N PRO A 20 -9.35 5.62 -12.51
CA PRO A 20 -9.41 6.74 -13.44
C PRO A 20 -8.91 6.30 -14.82
N SER A 21 -9.40 6.93 -15.89
CA SER A 21 -9.03 6.55 -17.26
C SER A 21 -7.52 6.66 -17.43
N LEU A 22 -6.82 5.54 -17.29
CA LEU A 22 -5.42 5.41 -17.59
C LEU A 22 -5.30 5.35 -19.10
N THR A 23 -5.16 6.52 -19.72
CA THR A 23 -4.61 6.63 -21.07
C THR A 23 -3.20 6.06 -21.10
N ILE A 24 -2.64 5.86 -22.29
CA ILE A 24 -1.39 5.15 -22.65
C ILE A 24 -0.10 5.78 -22.05
N GLU A 25 -0.23 6.51 -20.95
CA GLU A 25 0.79 7.26 -20.26
C GLU A 25 1.45 6.41 -19.16
N LEU A 26 2.66 6.83 -18.77
CA LEU A 26 3.37 6.24 -17.64
C LEU A 26 2.52 6.36 -16.38
N ILE A 27 2.47 5.27 -15.60
CA ILE A 27 1.74 5.22 -14.34
C ILE A 27 2.74 5.20 -13.21
N THR A 28 2.57 6.10 -12.25
CA THR A 28 3.24 6.03 -10.95
C THR A 28 2.26 5.47 -9.94
N VAL A 29 2.62 4.40 -9.24
CA VAL A 29 1.82 3.81 -8.16
C VAL A 29 2.61 3.88 -6.88
N ASN A 30 2.08 4.59 -5.89
CA ASN A 30 2.62 4.65 -4.55
C ASN A 30 1.73 3.83 -3.60
N LEU A 31 2.36 2.91 -2.88
CA LEU A 31 1.73 2.04 -1.88
C LEU A 31 2.33 2.41 -0.52
N ALA A 32 1.57 3.15 0.29
CA ALA A 32 1.97 3.47 1.65
C ALA A 32 1.36 2.45 2.62
N VAL A 33 2.20 1.87 3.49
CA VAL A 33 1.76 1.01 4.60
C VAL A 33 1.32 1.92 5.74
N GLU A 34 0.09 1.76 6.20
CA GLU A 34 -0.49 2.48 7.34
C GLU A 34 -0.99 1.47 8.39
N GLU A 35 -1.36 1.96 9.58
CA GLU A 35 -1.73 1.12 10.75
C GLU A 35 -2.79 0.05 10.46
N HIS A 36 -3.72 0.33 9.54
CA HIS A 36 -4.89 -0.51 9.26
C HIS A 36 -4.94 -1.04 7.83
N GLY A 37 -3.91 -0.83 7.01
CA GLY A 37 -4.04 -1.06 5.59
C GLY A 37 -3.00 -0.40 4.72
N PHE A 38 -3.33 -0.34 3.44
CA PHE A 38 -2.50 0.23 2.41
C PHE A 38 -3.23 1.38 1.74
N LYS A 39 -2.62 2.56 1.77
CA LYS A 39 -3.09 3.70 0.99
C LYS A 39 -2.45 3.63 -0.39
N ILE A 40 -3.30 3.65 -1.42
CA ILE A 40 -2.87 3.54 -2.82
C ILE A 40 -3.11 4.87 -3.51
N VAL A 41 -2.04 5.45 -4.04
CA VAL A 41 -2.05 6.70 -4.81
C VAL A 41 -1.53 6.38 -6.21
N ALA A 42 -2.28 6.78 -7.24
CA ALA A 42 -1.90 6.59 -8.63
C ALA A 42 -1.77 7.95 -9.30
N ASN A 43 -0.63 8.24 -9.93
CA ASN A 43 -0.33 9.53 -10.57
C ASN A 43 -0.63 10.73 -9.64
N GLU A 44 -0.15 10.66 -8.39
CA GLU A 44 -0.36 11.68 -7.33
C GLU A 44 -1.82 11.86 -6.87
N GLU A 45 -2.78 11.14 -7.46
CA GLU A 45 -4.19 11.16 -7.05
C GLU A 45 -4.51 9.99 -6.12
N TYR A 46 -5.23 10.28 -5.03
CA TYR A 46 -5.73 9.22 -4.15
C TYR A 46 -6.63 8.27 -4.93
N HIS A 47 -6.31 6.98 -4.89
CA HIS A 47 -7.08 5.97 -5.58
C HIS A 47 -8.02 5.23 -4.62
N LEU A 48 -7.46 4.58 -3.60
CA LEU A 48 -8.23 3.87 -2.56
C LEU A 48 -7.38 3.53 -1.34
N TYR A 49 -8.09 3.13 -0.29
CA TYR A 49 -7.53 2.48 0.89
C TYR A 49 -7.92 1.00 0.88
N TYR A 50 -6.94 0.11 0.94
CA TYR A 50 -7.14 -1.33 1.06
C TYR A 50 -6.93 -1.74 2.51
N TYR A 51 -8.02 -2.11 3.20
CA TYR A 51 -7.94 -2.56 4.59
C TYR A 51 -7.17 -3.88 4.68
N GLN A 52 -6.18 -3.93 5.57
CA GLN A 52 -5.33 -5.11 5.71
C GLN A 52 -6.14 -6.31 6.20
N ARG A 53 -5.91 -7.46 5.58
CA ARG A 53 -6.48 -8.76 6.02
C ARG A 53 -5.42 -9.67 6.65
N MET A 54 -4.18 -9.20 6.63
CA MET A 54 -2.99 -9.77 7.24
C MET A 54 -2.11 -8.61 7.70
N ASP A 55 -1.35 -8.81 8.77
CA ASP A 55 -0.36 -7.84 9.22
C ASP A 55 0.66 -7.53 8.09
N PRO A 56 0.76 -6.27 7.63
CA PRO A 56 1.63 -5.87 6.54
C PRO A 56 3.12 -6.04 6.88
N HIS A 57 3.48 -6.07 8.17
CA HIS A 57 4.87 -6.30 8.59
C HIS A 57 5.37 -7.72 8.30
N HIS A 58 4.47 -8.66 7.95
CA HIS A 58 4.87 -9.97 7.45
C HIS A 58 5.19 -10.01 5.96
N ALA A 59 4.98 -8.93 5.21
CA ALA A 59 5.33 -8.89 3.80
C ALA A 59 6.84 -8.69 3.63
N ASP A 60 7.53 -9.72 3.14
CA ASP A 60 8.97 -9.72 2.87
C ASP A 60 9.32 -9.78 1.38
N GLN A 61 8.31 -9.89 0.53
CA GLN A 61 8.46 -10.03 -0.92
C GLN A 61 7.43 -9.20 -1.69
N ILE A 62 7.90 -8.50 -2.73
CA ILE A 62 7.06 -7.84 -3.73
C ILE A 62 7.21 -8.60 -5.05
N ASN A 63 6.09 -8.87 -5.72
CA ASN A 63 6.06 -9.48 -7.05
C ASN A 63 5.25 -8.59 -8.00
N ILE A 64 5.86 -8.21 -9.12
CA ILE A 64 5.23 -7.47 -10.21
C ILE A 64 5.25 -8.38 -11.44
N ALA A 65 4.09 -8.70 -11.98
CA ALA A 65 3.91 -9.71 -13.03
C ALA A 65 2.89 -9.27 -14.08
N GLU A 66 2.71 -10.12 -15.10
CA GLU A 66 1.85 -9.91 -16.27
C GLU A 66 2.41 -8.85 -17.25
N ASP A 67 1.54 -8.21 -18.03
CA ASP A 67 1.91 -7.27 -19.10
C ASP A 67 2.18 -5.87 -18.55
N VAL A 68 3.39 -5.68 -17.99
CA VAL A 68 3.85 -4.40 -17.43
C VAL A 68 5.32 -4.15 -17.76
N LEU A 69 5.63 -2.92 -18.21
CA LEU A 69 6.99 -2.41 -18.32
C LEU A 69 7.31 -1.61 -17.05
N VAL A 70 8.24 -2.12 -16.24
CA VAL A 70 8.65 -1.46 -14.98
C VAL A 70 9.89 -0.60 -15.25
N ASN A 71 9.76 0.70 -14.99
CA ASN A 71 10.87 1.64 -15.16
C ASN A 71 11.71 1.78 -13.88
N VAL A 72 11.04 1.94 -12.73
CA VAL A 72 11.67 2.19 -11.42
C VAL A 72 10.86 1.50 -10.32
N VAL A 73 11.55 0.98 -9.31
CA VAL A 73 10.95 0.49 -8.05
C VAL A 73 11.80 1.01 -6.90
N ASP A 74 11.17 1.79 -6.02
CA ASP A 74 11.79 2.32 -4.81
C ASP A 74 10.99 1.87 -3.57
N ILE A 75 11.70 1.61 -2.47
CA ILE A 75 11.11 1.26 -1.17
C ILE A 75 11.64 2.25 -0.15
N PHE A 76 10.72 2.94 0.53
CA PHE A 76 11.04 3.93 1.55
C PHE A 76 10.49 3.46 2.90
N TYR A 77 11.25 3.75 3.96
CA TYR A 77 10.80 3.55 5.33
C TYR A 77 10.43 4.91 5.91
N ALA A 78 9.29 4.98 6.61
CA ALA A 78 8.97 6.18 7.38
C ALA A 78 10.01 6.34 8.50
N GLU A 79 10.54 7.55 8.66
CA GLU A 79 11.36 7.88 9.82
C GLU A 79 10.46 7.84 11.07
N GLU A 80 10.85 7.08 12.09
CA GLU A 80 10.12 7.07 13.37
C GLU A 80 10.27 8.46 14.01
N GLU A 81 9.15 9.19 14.18
CA GLU A 81 9.16 10.38 15.01
C GLU A 81 9.37 9.94 16.47
N GLU A 82 10.52 10.30 17.06
CA GLU A 82 10.77 10.10 18.49
C GLU A 82 9.71 10.86 19.30
N VAL A 83 8.80 10.13 19.95
CA VAL A 83 7.83 10.71 20.87
C VAL A 83 8.57 11.08 22.16
N GLU A 84 8.85 12.36 22.38
CA GLU A 84 9.36 12.83 23.67
C GLU A 84 8.28 12.61 24.76
N GLU A 85 8.49 11.63 25.63
CA GLU A 85 7.67 11.46 26.84
C GLU A 85 7.94 12.64 27.80
N GLU A 86 7.06 13.65 27.78
CA GLU A 86 7.03 14.68 28.81
C GLU A 86 6.67 14.04 30.17
N ASN A 87 7.69 13.80 31.00
CA ASN A 87 7.55 13.43 32.40
C ASN A 87 6.79 14.54 33.17
N MET A 88 5.47 14.42 33.28
CA MET A 88 4.68 15.20 34.23
C MET A 88 4.97 14.72 35.65
N ASN A 89 5.98 15.33 36.27
CA ASN A 89 6.19 15.25 37.72
C ASN A 89 4.95 15.79 38.44
N VAL A 90 4.27 14.89 39.16
CA VAL A 90 3.24 15.21 40.14
C VAL A 90 3.94 15.84 41.35
N ASN A 91 3.68 17.13 41.59
CA ASN A 91 3.96 17.79 42.87
C ASN A 91 2.75 17.66 43.81
#